data_AF-A0AB36YIE6-F1
#
_entry.id   AF-A0AB36YIE6-F1
#
_cell.length_a   1.000
_cell.length_b   1.000
_cell.length_c   1.000
_cell.angle_alpha   90.00
_cell.angle_beta   90.00
_cell.angle_gamma   90.00
#
_symmetry.space_group_name_H-M   'P 1'
#
loop_
_entity.id
_entity.type
_entity.pdbx_description
1 polymer ?
#
loop_
_entity_poly.entity_id
_entity_poly.type
_entity_poly.pdbx_seq_one_letter_code
_entity_poly.pdbx_strand_id
1 'polypeptide(L)'
;PMAIYKNAEMAVIGGASWIAVHGRTKTQGYRPPAYWNAIGDLTRNFPIPIVANGEIWTIEDFHRCREVTNTKHFMIGRGALANPLLAQE
;
A
#
# COMPACT_ATOMS: atom_id res chain seq x y z
N PRO A 1 -13.03 1.84 -6.27
CA PRO A 1 -13.35 3.24 -6.62
C PRO A 1 -12.47 3.74 -7.77
N MET A 2 -13.05 4.33 -8.83
CA MET A 2 -12.31 4.80 -10.01
C MET A 2 -11.23 5.84 -9.71
N ALA A 3 -11.38 6.60 -8.61
CA ALA A 3 -10.44 7.64 -8.22
C ALA A 3 -9.00 7.14 -8.04
N ILE A 4 -8.82 5.90 -7.55
CA ILE A 4 -7.48 5.36 -7.31
C ILE A 4 -6.70 5.15 -8.62
N TYR A 5 -7.39 4.67 -9.67
CA TYR A 5 -6.82 4.45 -10.99
C TYR A 5 -6.47 5.78 -11.66
N LYS A 6 -7.40 6.74 -11.63
CA LYS A 6 -7.16 8.08 -12.18
C LYS A 6 -5.98 8.76 -11.50
N ASN A 7 -5.88 8.68 -10.17
CA ASN A 7 -4.76 9.27 -9.45
C ASN A 7 -3.43 8.60 -9.81
N ALA A 8 -3.41 7.28 -9.94
CA ALA A 8 -2.21 6.54 -10.34
C ALA A 8 -1.79 6.89 -11.78
N GLU A 9 -2.74 7.02 -12.70
CA GLU A 9 -2.48 7.44 -14.09
C GLU A 9 -1.88 8.84 -14.15
N MET A 10 -2.45 9.80 -13.41
CA MET A 10 -1.91 11.16 -13.36
C MET A 10 -0.51 11.21 -12.73
N ALA A 11 -0.23 10.37 -11.73
CA ALA A 11 1.10 10.26 -11.15
C ALA A 11 2.12 9.71 -12.16
N VAL A 12 1.76 8.69 -12.95
CA VAL A 12 2.61 8.17 -14.03
C VAL A 12 2.87 9.24 -15.09
N ILE A 13 1.83 9.93 -15.56
CA ILE A 13 1.96 11.03 -16.54
C ILE A 13 2.86 12.15 -16.00
N GLY A 14 2.75 12.43 -14.69
CA GLY A 14 3.60 13.40 -14.00
C GLY A 14 5.06 12.97 -13.82
N GLY A 15 5.45 11.77 -14.27
CA GLY A 15 6.83 11.29 -14.19
C GLY A 15 7.21 10.71 -12.83
N ALA A 16 6.25 10.24 -12.03
CA ALA A 16 6.54 9.60 -10.76
C ALA A 16 7.35 8.31 -10.95
N SER A 17 8.42 8.15 -10.16
CA SER A 17 9.24 6.93 -10.17
C SER A 17 8.57 5.74 -9.47
N TRP A 18 7.64 6.00 -8.55
CA TRP A 18 6.87 5.00 -7.80
C TRP A 18 5.65 5.66 -7.14
N ILE A 19 4.67 4.86 -6.72
CA ILE A 19 3.47 5.33 -6.01
C ILE A 19 3.29 4.54 -4.71
N ALA A 20 3.24 5.22 -3.57
CA ALA A 20 2.75 4.62 -2.33
C ALA A 20 1.23 4.75 -2.21
N VAL A 21 0.58 3.63 -1.94
CA VAL A 21 -0.87 3.56 -1.80
C VAL A 21 -1.22 3.13 -0.39
N HIS A 22 -1.80 4.05 0.36
CA HIS A 22 -2.46 3.71 1.60
C HIS A 22 -3.82 3.08 1.27
N GLY A 23 -4.07 1.86 1.73
CA GLY A 23 -5.29 1.08 1.45
C GLY A 23 -6.59 1.63 2.05
N ARG A 24 -6.73 2.95 2.22
CA ARG A 24 -7.92 3.60 2.78
C ARG A 24 -8.22 4.90 2.06
N THR A 25 -9.49 5.28 2.07
CA THR A 25 -9.91 6.61 1.62
C THR A 25 -9.67 7.65 2.73
N LYS A 26 -9.66 8.92 2.33
CA LYS A 26 -9.60 10.06 3.26
C LYS A 26 -10.66 9.97 4.37
N THR A 27 -11.89 9.60 4.04
CA THR A 27 -13.04 9.58 4.98
C THR A 27 -13.02 8.39 5.94
N GLN A 28 -12.32 7.31 5.57
CA GLN A 28 -12.11 6.18 6.47
C GLN A 28 -11.12 6.53 7.59
N GLY A 29 -10.17 7.43 7.32
CA GLY A 29 -9.15 7.84 8.28
C GLY A 29 -8.28 6.64 8.70
N TYR A 30 -8.09 6.48 10.00
CA TYR A 30 -7.28 5.39 10.59
C TYR A 30 -8.09 4.18 11.04
N ARG A 31 -9.37 4.07 10.63
CA ARG A 31 -10.20 2.91 10.96
C ARG A 31 -9.76 1.70 10.12
N PRO A 32 -9.61 0.50 10.71
CA PRO A 32 -9.36 -0.72 9.96
C PRO A 32 -10.63 -1.18 9.20
N PRO A 33 -10.50 -2.08 8.21
CA PRO A 33 -9.23 -2.61 7.67
C PRO A 33 -8.60 -1.68 6.62
N ALA A 34 -7.37 -1.99 6.20
CA ALA A 34 -6.84 -1.50 4.93
C ALA A 34 -7.28 -2.44 3.79
N TYR A 35 -7.76 -1.87 2.69
CA TYR A 35 -8.30 -2.56 1.53
C TYR A 35 -7.19 -2.85 0.51
N TRP A 36 -6.37 -3.86 0.80
CA TRP A 36 -5.20 -4.21 -0.01
C TRP A 36 -5.52 -4.72 -1.42
N ASN A 37 -6.69 -5.30 -1.67
CA ASN A 37 -7.08 -5.78 -3.01
C ASN A 37 -6.95 -4.68 -4.08
N ALA A 38 -7.36 -3.45 -3.76
CA ALA A 38 -7.24 -2.31 -4.68
C ALA A 38 -5.79 -1.94 -4.97
N ILE A 39 -4.87 -2.17 -4.03
CA ILE A 39 -3.43 -1.98 -4.24
C ILE A 39 -2.92 -3.07 -5.19
N GLY A 40 -3.33 -4.33 -4.97
CA GLY A 40 -2.96 -5.44 -5.84
C GLY A 40 -3.42 -5.26 -7.29
N ASP A 41 -4.61 -4.69 -7.49
CA ASP A 41 -5.08 -4.33 -8.82
C ASP A 41 -4.16 -3.29 -9.48
N LEU A 42 -3.73 -2.25 -8.75
CA LEU A 42 -2.77 -1.28 -9.29
C LEU A 42 -1.42 -1.92 -9.60
N THR A 43 -0.89 -2.76 -8.71
CA THR A 43 0.39 -3.46 -8.90
C THR A 43 0.41 -4.24 -10.21
N ARG A 44 -0.72 -4.84 -10.62
CA ARG A 44 -0.84 -5.62 -11.87
C ARG A 44 -0.97 -4.76 -13.13
N ASN A 45 -1.48 -3.53 -13.01
CA ASN A 45 -1.94 -2.74 -14.15
C ASN A 45 -1.10 -1.49 -14.45
N PHE A 46 -0.18 -1.10 -13.55
CA PHE A 46 0.63 0.11 -13.71
C PHE A 46 2.10 -0.19 -13.98
N PRO A 47 2.77 0.61 -14.83
CA PRO A 47 4.13 0.32 -15.29
C PRO A 47 5.23 0.71 -14.28
N ILE A 48 4.87 1.34 -13.16
CA ILE A 48 5.82 1.80 -12.13
C ILE A 48 5.60 1.07 -10.81
N PRO A 49 6.62 0.95 -9.95
CA PRO A 49 6.51 0.31 -8.65
C PRO A 49 5.37 0.88 -7.79
N ILE A 50 4.53 -0.03 -7.28
CA ILE A 50 3.46 0.29 -6.32
C ILE A 50 3.90 -0.14 -4.92
N VAL A 51 3.89 0.77 -3.96
CA VAL A 51 4.26 0.51 -2.56
C VAL A 51 2.99 0.33 -1.73
N ALA A 52 2.80 -0.84 -1.14
CA ALA A 52 1.65 -1.12 -0.29
C ALA A 52 1.82 -0.48 1.10
N ASN A 53 0.79 0.20 1.59
CA ASN A 53 0.78 0.83 2.92
C ASN A 53 -0.55 0.64 3.65
N GLY A 54 -0.46 0.47 4.97
CA GLY A 54 -1.58 0.46 5.90
C GLY A 54 -1.83 -0.91 6.52
N GLU A 55 -2.06 -0.92 7.84
CA GLU A 55 -2.41 -2.10 8.65
C GLU A 55 -1.40 -3.27 8.57
N ILE A 56 -0.10 -2.97 8.44
CA ILE A 56 0.97 -3.94 8.65
C ILE A 56 1.52 -3.71 10.05
N TRP A 57 1.13 -4.57 10.99
CA TRP A 57 1.53 -4.47 12.40
C TRP A 57 2.44 -5.62 12.86
N THR A 58 2.36 -6.77 12.18
CA THR A 58 3.16 -7.96 12.45
C THR A 58 3.69 -8.57 11.15
N ILE A 59 4.55 -9.58 11.27
CA ILE A 59 5.05 -10.36 10.13
C ILE A 59 3.94 -11.12 9.41
N GLU A 60 2.92 -11.59 10.13
CA GLU A 60 1.74 -12.24 9.55
C GLU A 60 0.93 -11.25 8.69
N ASP A 61 0.76 -10.00 9.16
CA ASP A 61 0.13 -8.96 8.35
C ASP A 61 0.96 -8.65 7.10
N PHE A 62 2.28 -8.61 7.21
CA PHE A 62 3.18 -8.42 6.07
C PHE A 62 2.99 -9.54 5.03
N HIS A 63 3.00 -10.81 5.46
CA HIS A 63 2.79 -11.95 4.56
C HIS A 63 1.43 -11.89 3.86
N ARG A 64 0.36 -11.59 4.61
CA ARG A 64 -0.99 -11.43 4.05
C ARG A 64 -1.08 -10.24 3.09
N CYS A 65 -0.46 -9.12 3.42
CA CYS A 65 -0.40 -7.94 2.55
C CYS A 65 0.32 -8.28 1.25
N ARG A 66 1.47 -8.95 1.35
CA ARG A 66 2.26 -9.38 0.19
C ARG A 66 1.49 -10.33 -0.71
N GLU A 67 0.80 -11.32 -0.14
CA GLU A 67 -0.02 -12.27 -0.90
C GLU A 67 -1.13 -11.55 -1.68
N VAL A 68 -1.88 -10.66 -1.01
CA VAL A 68 -3.00 -9.94 -1.61
C VAL A 68 -2.56 -8.94 -2.68
N THR A 69 -1.48 -8.19 -2.41
CA THR A 69 -1.04 -7.09 -3.28
C THR A 69 -0.08 -7.53 -4.38
N ASN A 70 0.59 -8.67 -4.20
CA ASN A 70 1.67 -9.17 -5.04
C ASN A 70 2.79 -8.12 -5.30
N THR A 71 2.92 -7.10 -4.45
CA THR A 71 4.00 -6.12 -4.57
C THR A 71 5.26 -6.60 -3.87
N LYS A 72 6.41 -6.04 -4.28
CA LYS A 72 7.70 -6.20 -3.62
C LYS A 72 8.04 -5.04 -2.69
N HIS A 73 7.20 -4.00 -2.65
CA HIS A 73 7.49 -2.76 -1.94
C HIS A 73 6.44 -2.46 -0.88
N PHE A 74 6.88 -2.21 0.35
CA PHE A 74 6.02 -2.00 1.50
C PHE A 74 6.48 -0.77 2.27
N MET A 75 5.52 -0.06 2.85
CA MET A 75 5.77 1.07 3.72
C MET A 75 5.03 0.85 5.04
N ILE A 76 5.77 0.82 6.14
CA ILE A 76 5.23 0.71 7.50
C ILE A 76 5.27 2.07 8.20
N GLY A 77 4.23 2.36 8.99
CA GLY A 77 4.09 3.62 9.72
C GLY A 77 3.87 3.36 11.20
N ARG A 78 2.61 3.34 11.65
CA ARG A 78 2.27 3.10 13.05
C ARG A 78 2.80 1.75 13.60
N GLY A 79 2.89 0.72 12.76
CA GLY A 79 3.53 -0.56 13.13
C GLY A 79 4.99 -0.38 13.56
N ALA A 80 5.77 0.42 12.82
CA ALA A 80 7.16 0.73 13.17
C ALA A 80 7.28 1.62 14.42
N LEU A 81 6.29 2.49 14.69
CA LEU A 81 6.27 3.27 15.92
C LEU A 81 5.96 2.40 17.16
N ALA A 82 5.07 1.42 17.00
CA ALA A 82 4.73 0.49 18.07
C ALA A 82 5.84 -0.54 18.31
N ASN A 83 6.49 -1.00 17.24
CA ASN A 83 7.63 -1.91 17.27
C ASN A 83 8.71 -1.42 16.28
N PRO A 84 9.74 -0.70 16.76
CA PRO A 84 10.83 -0.20 15.91
C PRO A 84 11.65 -1.29 15.22
N LEU A 85 11.57 -2.54 15.67
CA LEU A 85 12.27 -3.68 15.09
C LEU A 85 11.43 -4.45 14.07
N LEU A 86 10.17 -4.07 13.82
CA LEU A 86 9.26 -4.76 12.90
C LEU A 86 9.84 -4.97 11.49
N ALA A 87 10.70 -4.07 11.01
CA ALA A 87 11.34 -4.21 9.70
C ALA A 87 12.51 -5.21 9.67
N GLN A 88 12.97 -5.66 10.83
CA GLN A 88 14.09 -6.59 10.99
C GLN A 88 13.63 -8.00 11.36
N GLU A 89 12.36 -8.16 11.75
CA GLU A 89 11.69 -9.45 11.93
C GLU A 89 11.53 -10.19 10.60
#